data_AF-A0Z704-F1
#
_entry.id   AF-A0Z704-F1
#
_cell.length_a   1.000
_cell.length_b   1.000
_cell.length_c   1.000
_cell.angle_alpha   90.00
_cell.angle_beta   90.00
_cell.angle_gamma   90.00
#
_symmetry.space_group_name_H-M   'P 1'
#
loop_
_entity.id
_entity.type
_entity.pdbx_description
1 polymer ?
#
loop_
_entity_poly.entity_id
_entity_poly.type
_entity_poly.pdbx_seq_one_letter_code
_entity_poly.pdbx_strand_id
1 'polypeptide(L)'
;MFRAGSTYLFSVFRRAEEQYRCYYEPLHERVAWAAKDVSRLGLESSEALKLRHPQLDKPYFEELKDSWHFWKDAILPDMVYGGYFSKDAQSAGVPFYRALLGAAGPRPVFCDCRTSGRIGTLKRELGGQHIFLWRNPWDQWWSYQLDDYFETANQIILHAQPLPKALANLARTRVIGGGNGEGYSELRDEYLSRPLAFGDRYTLFYLLWCLALKEGLDYADYRLNIDTLCRGDGTAAVVEEDLARLGIDGLSFADAQCPVSVYSPEEQAQFENLENHVHGQLIESGWTEDELNEVLAERELHRPKRMAPEPNRVSKQFARQRQLTQNLMKARSEQATQHTEFARQQSTEIMRLDSLRAGAEENFERASTELADARQDLEASNAELESKNSELESKNAELESKNSELELKNSELELLGVELIQSQARLGRMTELSGALNHEVEQLKGMYAEVLRSWSWRLTLPLRWLGMAGLVLTGRRPFRKSVVQIISGILVRFPRFSRSMRRLLSLVPPLYNRVIALLDGPVEASPVLGPAGLNHRARNIHARLCERLGLKVEDL
;
A
#
# COMPACT_ATOMS: atom_id res chain seq x y z
N MET A 1 -56.05 -3.77 -9.65
CA MET A 1 -54.73 -3.31 -10.12
C MET A 1 -54.45 -1.86 -9.72
N PHE A 2 -53.19 -1.40 -9.76
CA PHE A 2 -52.82 0.01 -9.59
C PHE A 2 -53.57 0.90 -10.58
N ARG A 3 -54.02 2.08 -10.13
CA ARG A 3 -54.70 3.12 -10.93
C ARG A 3 -55.96 2.70 -11.71
N ALA A 4 -56.50 1.50 -11.49
CA ALA A 4 -57.77 1.04 -12.06
C ALA A 4 -59.03 1.61 -11.39
N GLY A 5 -58.91 2.72 -10.63
CA GLY A 5 -60.01 3.32 -9.87
C GLY A 5 -60.19 2.83 -8.43
N SER A 6 -59.17 2.17 -7.83
CA SER A 6 -59.27 1.55 -6.49
C SER A 6 -59.77 2.49 -5.39
N THR A 7 -59.37 3.77 -5.42
CA THR A 7 -59.85 4.78 -4.46
C THR A 7 -61.33 5.07 -4.57
N TYR A 8 -61.90 5.05 -5.78
CA TYR A 8 -63.34 5.25 -5.97
C TYR A 8 -64.12 4.05 -5.41
N LEU A 9 -63.74 2.82 -5.79
CA LEU A 9 -64.37 1.61 -5.25
C LEU A 9 -64.26 1.54 -3.71
N PHE A 10 -63.09 1.87 -3.16
CA PHE A 10 -62.89 2.01 -1.71
C PHE A 10 -63.86 3.03 -1.10
N SER A 11 -64.02 4.21 -1.70
CA SER A 11 -64.98 5.21 -1.22
C SER A 11 -66.44 4.72 -1.29
N VAL A 12 -66.82 3.96 -2.32
CA VAL A 12 -68.17 3.36 -2.42
C VAL A 12 -68.44 2.41 -1.26
N PHE A 13 -67.51 1.51 -0.95
CA PHE A 13 -67.62 0.63 0.22
C PHE A 13 -67.61 1.40 1.55
N ARG A 14 -66.75 2.43 1.68
CA ARG A 14 -66.61 3.22 2.92
C ARG A 14 -67.82 4.11 3.21
N ARG A 15 -68.62 4.48 2.19
CA ARG A 15 -69.95 5.12 2.39
C ARG A 15 -70.97 4.20 3.08
N ALA A 16 -70.77 2.89 3.03
CA ALA A 16 -71.60 1.89 3.70
C ALA A 16 -70.94 1.36 4.98
N GLU A 17 -70.39 2.26 5.82
CA GLU A 17 -69.59 1.91 7.00
C GLU A 17 -70.34 1.14 8.10
N GLU A 18 -71.68 1.16 8.12
CA GLU A 18 -72.48 0.28 8.98
C GLU A 18 -72.35 -1.20 8.59
N GLN A 19 -72.08 -1.48 7.32
CA GLN A 19 -71.97 -2.84 6.76
C GLN A 19 -70.52 -3.28 6.55
N TYR A 20 -69.60 -2.35 6.26
CA TYR A 20 -68.22 -2.66 5.86
C TYR A 20 -67.14 -1.93 6.67
N ARG A 21 -66.10 -2.67 7.09
CA ARG A 21 -64.85 -2.11 7.61
C ARG A 21 -63.78 -2.14 6.51
N CYS A 22 -63.51 -0.98 5.93
CA CYS A 22 -62.72 -0.86 4.70
C CYS A 22 -61.24 -0.56 4.99
N TYR A 23 -60.34 -1.46 4.62
CA TYR A 23 -58.89 -1.23 4.72
C TYR A 23 -58.30 -0.89 3.35
N TYR A 24 -57.74 0.32 3.21
CA TYR A 24 -57.10 0.77 1.96
C TYR A 24 -55.63 0.37 1.90
N GLU A 25 -55.24 -0.23 0.76
CA GLU A 25 -53.90 -0.70 0.43
C GLU A 25 -53.15 -1.38 1.62
N PRO A 26 -53.68 -2.46 2.23
CA PRO A 26 -53.05 -3.09 3.40
C PRO A 26 -51.59 -3.50 3.20
N LEU A 27 -51.21 -4.05 2.04
CA LEU A 27 -49.83 -4.43 1.73
C LEU A 27 -48.99 -3.25 1.20
N HIS A 28 -49.33 -2.00 1.49
CA HIS A 28 -48.53 -0.83 1.10
C HIS A 28 -47.20 -0.77 1.87
N GLU A 29 -46.11 -0.35 1.21
CA GLU A 29 -44.77 -0.23 1.82
C GLU A 29 -44.75 0.68 3.06
N ARG A 30 -45.58 1.72 3.08
CA ARG A 30 -45.80 2.59 4.26
C ARG A 30 -46.43 1.85 5.45
N VAL A 31 -47.29 0.85 5.21
CA VAL A 31 -47.90 0.01 6.27
C VAL A 31 -46.86 -0.95 6.83
N ALA A 32 -46.05 -1.58 5.97
CA ALA A 32 -44.92 -2.40 6.41
C ALA A 32 -43.86 -1.57 7.19
N TRP A 33 -43.65 -0.31 6.82
CA TRP A 33 -42.78 0.62 7.57
C TRP A 33 -43.41 1.12 8.88
N ALA A 34 -44.75 1.19 8.96
CA ALA A 34 -45.52 1.54 10.15
C ALA A 34 -45.73 0.38 11.14
N ALA A 35 -45.38 -0.85 10.76
CA ALA A 35 -45.37 -2.00 11.67
C ALA A 35 -44.57 -1.71 12.96
N LYS A 36 -43.45 -0.99 12.86
CA LYS A 36 -42.60 -0.61 14.00
C LYS A 36 -43.11 0.61 14.78
N ASP A 37 -44.01 1.40 14.21
CA ASP A 37 -44.45 2.71 14.72
C ASP A 37 -45.65 3.23 13.91
N VAL A 38 -46.84 3.21 14.54
CA VAL A 38 -48.11 3.55 13.89
C VAL A 38 -48.22 5.01 13.44
N SER A 39 -47.43 5.93 14.02
CA SER A 39 -47.51 7.36 13.70
C SER A 39 -47.20 7.65 12.22
N ARG A 40 -46.44 6.75 11.59
CA ARG A 40 -46.07 6.76 10.16
C ARG A 40 -47.25 6.64 9.20
N LEU A 41 -48.40 6.13 9.66
CA LEU A 41 -49.66 6.14 8.89
C LEU A 41 -50.33 7.52 8.87
N GLY A 42 -50.06 8.37 9.88
CA GLY A 42 -50.56 9.75 9.97
C GLY A 42 -49.73 10.77 9.18
N LEU A 43 -48.64 10.34 8.53
CA LEU A 43 -47.87 11.18 7.62
C LEU A 43 -48.60 11.31 6.28
N GLU A 44 -49.33 12.41 6.12
CA GLU A 44 -49.81 12.87 4.82
C GLU A 44 -48.63 13.01 3.86
N SER A 45 -48.62 12.23 2.78
CA SER A 45 -47.61 12.42 1.74
C SER A 45 -48.09 13.43 0.71
N SER A 46 -47.15 14.22 0.20
CA SER A 46 -47.36 15.19 -0.88
C SER A 46 -47.89 14.56 -2.18
N GLU A 47 -47.80 13.23 -2.31
CA GLU A 47 -48.41 12.41 -3.37
C GLU A 47 -49.95 12.51 -3.36
N ALA A 48 -50.58 12.42 -2.17
CA ALA A 48 -52.03 12.45 -2.02
C ALA A 48 -52.65 13.77 -2.51
N LEU A 49 -51.92 14.88 -2.33
CA LEU A 49 -52.31 16.22 -2.80
C LEU A 49 -52.17 16.40 -4.32
N LYS A 50 -51.35 15.59 -5.01
CA LYS A 50 -51.21 15.63 -6.48
C LYS A 50 -52.26 14.78 -7.21
N LEU A 51 -52.68 13.69 -6.58
CA LEU A 51 -53.55 12.69 -7.19
C LEU A 51 -55.02 13.14 -7.09
N ARG A 52 -55.75 13.06 -8.22
CA ARG A 52 -57.17 13.44 -8.31
C ARG A 52 -58.08 12.38 -7.65
N HIS A 53 -58.01 12.28 -6.33
CA HIS A 53 -58.90 11.43 -5.54
C HIS A 53 -60.17 12.18 -5.13
N PRO A 54 -61.29 11.48 -4.85
CA PRO A 54 -62.40 12.07 -4.11
C PRO A 54 -61.93 12.57 -2.74
N GLN A 55 -62.59 13.59 -2.18
CA GLN A 55 -62.43 13.90 -0.77
C GLN A 55 -62.93 12.71 0.07
N LEU A 56 -62.21 12.38 1.14
CA LEU A 56 -62.54 11.29 2.05
C LEU A 56 -62.76 11.87 3.44
N ASP A 57 -63.84 11.45 4.11
CA ASP A 57 -64.21 11.95 5.45
C ASP A 57 -63.27 11.48 6.57
N LYS A 58 -62.40 10.50 6.27
CA LYS A 58 -61.42 9.89 7.18
C LYS A 58 -60.07 9.66 6.45
N PRO A 59 -58.91 9.71 7.13
CA PRO A 59 -57.59 9.45 6.51
C PRO A 59 -57.49 8.09 5.80
N TYR A 60 -56.56 7.96 4.85
CA TYR A 60 -56.40 6.75 4.03
C TYR A 60 -56.20 5.45 4.81
N PHE A 61 -55.43 5.49 5.89
CA PHE A 61 -55.02 4.32 6.66
C PHE A 61 -55.66 4.26 8.05
N GLU A 62 -56.77 4.97 8.28
CA GLU A 62 -57.37 5.12 9.61
C GLU A 62 -57.81 3.76 10.19
N GLU A 63 -58.46 2.91 9.39
CA GLU A 63 -58.90 1.59 9.82
C GLU A 63 -57.73 0.65 10.16
N LEU A 64 -56.57 0.82 9.50
CA LEU A 64 -55.32 0.10 9.79
C LEU A 64 -54.63 0.63 11.05
N LYS A 65 -54.67 1.94 11.27
CA LYS A 65 -54.16 2.61 12.48
C LYS A 65 -54.95 2.15 13.71
N ASP A 66 -56.27 2.09 13.62
CA ASP A 66 -57.14 1.53 14.66
C ASP A 66 -56.83 0.05 14.98
N SER A 67 -56.48 -0.75 13.95
CA SER A 67 -56.20 -2.18 14.11
C SER A 67 -54.72 -2.51 14.35
N TRP A 68 -53.83 -1.52 14.50
CA TRP A 68 -52.36 -1.70 14.55
C TRP A 68 -51.90 -2.80 15.52
N HIS A 69 -52.51 -2.87 16.71
CA HIS A 69 -52.18 -3.88 17.72
C HIS A 69 -52.42 -5.33 17.28
N PHE A 70 -53.28 -5.59 16.29
CA PHE A 70 -53.50 -6.92 15.74
C PHE A 70 -52.42 -7.32 14.72
N TRP A 71 -52.01 -6.40 13.84
CA TRP A 71 -51.24 -6.75 12.63
C TRP A 71 -49.76 -6.34 12.64
N LYS A 72 -49.33 -5.49 13.58
CA LYS A 72 -47.96 -4.93 13.62
C LYS A 72 -46.83 -5.97 13.59
N ASP A 73 -47.06 -7.16 14.17
CA ASP A 73 -46.07 -8.25 14.20
C ASP A 73 -46.31 -9.31 13.11
N ALA A 74 -47.36 -9.13 12.29
CA ALA A 74 -47.79 -10.09 11.26
C ALA A 74 -47.44 -9.68 9.83
N ILE A 75 -47.15 -8.39 9.57
CA ILE A 75 -46.68 -7.91 8.26
C ILE A 75 -45.15 -8.00 8.17
N LEU A 76 -44.64 -8.54 7.05
CA LEU A 76 -43.22 -8.51 6.69
C LEU A 76 -43.03 -7.66 5.43
N PRO A 77 -41.95 -6.85 5.31
CA PRO A 77 -41.72 -6.03 4.12
C PRO A 77 -41.70 -6.80 2.79
N ASP A 78 -41.27 -8.06 2.82
CA ASP A 78 -41.26 -8.94 1.65
C ASP A 78 -42.67 -9.23 1.08
N MET A 79 -43.70 -9.28 1.95
CA MET A 79 -45.09 -9.50 1.51
C MET A 79 -45.61 -8.41 0.55
N VAL A 80 -45.01 -7.22 0.58
CA VAL A 80 -45.40 -6.07 -0.26
C VAL A 80 -45.16 -6.37 -1.75
N TYR A 81 -43.92 -6.72 -2.11
CA TYR A 81 -43.48 -6.92 -3.51
C TYR A 81 -42.78 -8.26 -3.77
N GLY A 82 -41.99 -8.80 -2.83
CA GLY A 82 -41.40 -10.14 -2.97
C GLY A 82 -42.49 -11.21 -3.11
N GLY A 83 -43.52 -11.13 -2.28
CA GLY A 83 -44.67 -12.03 -2.32
C GLY A 83 -45.66 -11.85 -3.49
N TYR A 84 -45.42 -10.95 -4.47
CA TYR A 84 -46.46 -10.48 -5.42
C TYR A 84 -47.17 -11.60 -6.19
N PHE A 85 -46.43 -12.63 -6.61
CA PHE A 85 -46.94 -13.81 -7.32
C PHE A 85 -46.86 -15.11 -6.48
N SER A 86 -46.74 -14.99 -5.15
CA SER A 86 -46.50 -16.15 -4.31
C SER A 86 -47.74 -17.04 -4.13
N LYS A 87 -47.50 -18.34 -4.17
CA LYS A 87 -48.47 -19.40 -3.87
C LYS A 87 -48.38 -19.93 -2.44
N ASP A 88 -47.29 -19.58 -1.74
CA ASP A 88 -47.12 -19.79 -0.30
C ASP A 88 -47.94 -18.76 0.50
N ALA A 89 -48.52 -19.21 1.61
CA ALA A 89 -49.39 -18.39 2.44
C ALA A 89 -48.64 -17.28 3.20
N GLN A 90 -47.42 -17.54 3.67
CA GLN A 90 -46.62 -16.56 4.41
C GLN A 90 -46.24 -15.40 3.49
N SER A 91 -45.53 -15.66 2.38
CA SER A 91 -45.12 -14.60 1.44
C SER A 91 -46.31 -13.91 0.77
N ALA A 92 -47.42 -14.61 0.49
CA ALA A 92 -48.62 -13.98 -0.06
C ALA A 92 -49.29 -12.97 0.90
N GLY A 93 -48.98 -12.99 2.20
CA GLY A 93 -49.54 -12.06 3.20
C GLY A 93 -50.74 -12.59 3.97
N VAL A 94 -51.03 -13.90 3.90
CA VAL A 94 -52.17 -14.53 4.60
C VAL A 94 -52.15 -14.30 6.12
N PRO A 95 -51.02 -14.37 6.86
CA PRO A 95 -51.01 -14.10 8.30
C PRO A 95 -51.44 -12.67 8.63
N PHE A 96 -51.01 -11.70 7.82
CA PHE A 96 -51.32 -10.28 7.97
C PHE A 96 -52.81 -9.99 7.74
N TYR A 97 -53.40 -10.50 6.65
CA TYR A 97 -54.84 -10.39 6.45
C TYR A 97 -55.64 -11.14 7.53
N ARG A 98 -55.18 -12.32 7.96
CA ARG A 98 -55.82 -13.09 9.05
C ARG A 98 -55.77 -12.35 10.40
N ALA A 99 -54.73 -11.56 10.66
CA ALA A 99 -54.68 -10.65 11.80
C ALA A 99 -55.69 -9.50 11.68
N LEU A 100 -55.83 -8.89 10.50
CA LEU A 100 -56.84 -7.85 10.23
C LEU A 100 -58.29 -8.37 10.31
N LEU A 101 -58.52 -9.64 9.96
CA LEU A 101 -59.80 -10.34 10.17
C LEU A 101 -60.12 -10.59 11.66
N GLY A 102 -59.13 -10.50 12.56
CA GLY A 102 -59.31 -10.62 14.01
C GLY A 102 -59.82 -9.35 14.69
N ALA A 103 -59.84 -8.21 13.99
CA ALA A 103 -60.36 -6.96 14.51
C ALA A 103 -61.89 -6.93 14.44
N ALA A 104 -62.56 -6.62 15.55
CA ALA A 104 -64.01 -6.54 15.62
C ALA A 104 -64.58 -5.38 14.78
N GLY A 105 -65.77 -5.59 14.21
CA GLY A 105 -66.51 -4.58 13.46
C GLY A 105 -67.45 -5.19 12.40
N PRO A 106 -67.95 -4.36 11.48
CA PRO A 106 -68.66 -4.78 10.28
C PRO A 106 -67.77 -5.59 9.32
N ARG A 107 -68.33 -6.09 8.22
CA ARG A 107 -67.64 -7.03 7.30
C ARG A 107 -66.35 -6.42 6.75
N PRO A 108 -65.18 -7.06 6.93
CA PRO A 108 -63.91 -6.50 6.45
C PRO A 108 -63.83 -6.52 4.92
N VAL A 109 -63.33 -5.44 4.34
CA VAL A 109 -63.08 -5.27 2.91
C VAL A 109 -61.63 -4.79 2.72
N PHE A 110 -60.88 -5.47 1.87
CA PHE A 110 -59.47 -5.15 1.60
C PHE A 110 -59.33 -4.59 0.17
N CYS A 111 -59.00 -3.30 0.04
CA CYS A 111 -58.82 -2.63 -1.25
C CYS A 111 -57.32 -2.50 -1.56
N ASP A 112 -56.74 -3.53 -2.18
CA ASP A 112 -55.30 -3.65 -2.40
C ASP A 112 -54.95 -3.79 -3.89
N CYS A 113 -53.89 -3.13 -4.36
CA CYS A 113 -53.39 -3.26 -5.74
C CYS A 113 -52.15 -4.16 -5.89
N ARG A 114 -51.58 -4.67 -4.80
CA ARG A 114 -50.41 -5.57 -4.78
C ARG A 114 -50.77 -7.05 -4.72
N THR A 115 -52.07 -7.36 -4.70
CA THR A 115 -52.64 -8.71 -4.62
C THR A 115 -52.98 -9.31 -5.98
N SER A 116 -52.94 -8.54 -7.08
CA SER A 116 -53.40 -8.99 -8.40
C SER A 116 -52.51 -10.03 -9.12
N GLY A 117 -51.47 -10.56 -8.47
CA GLY A 117 -50.74 -11.74 -8.90
C GLY A 117 -50.94 -12.98 -8.02
N ARG A 118 -51.85 -12.91 -7.03
CA ARG A 118 -52.02 -13.89 -5.94
C ARG A 118 -53.45 -13.98 -5.40
N ILE A 119 -54.44 -13.67 -6.24
CA ILE A 119 -55.88 -13.75 -5.92
C ILE A 119 -56.25 -15.19 -5.57
N GLY A 120 -55.83 -16.16 -6.38
CA GLY A 120 -56.09 -17.60 -6.14
C GLY A 120 -55.45 -18.11 -4.85
N THR A 121 -54.31 -17.54 -4.43
CA THR A 121 -53.68 -17.83 -3.13
C THR A 121 -54.52 -17.28 -1.99
N LEU A 122 -54.84 -15.98 -2.02
CA LEU A 122 -55.60 -15.34 -0.94
C LEU A 122 -57.01 -15.94 -0.80
N LYS A 123 -57.69 -16.22 -1.91
CA LYS A 123 -59.01 -16.85 -1.94
C LYS A 123 -59.02 -18.25 -1.34
N ARG A 124 -58.00 -19.07 -1.62
CA ARG A 124 -57.86 -20.41 -1.03
C ARG A 124 -57.60 -20.38 0.48
N GLU A 125 -56.79 -19.44 0.96
CA GLU A 125 -56.27 -19.41 2.34
C GLU A 125 -57.10 -18.54 3.31
N LEU A 126 -57.98 -17.68 2.78
CA LEU A 126 -58.84 -16.76 3.55
C LEU A 126 -60.33 -16.87 3.21
N GLY A 127 -60.69 -17.46 2.05
CA GLY A 127 -62.06 -17.45 1.54
C GLY A 127 -62.52 -16.04 1.14
N GLY A 128 -63.81 -15.75 1.36
CA GLY A 128 -64.43 -14.46 1.01
C GLY A 128 -64.78 -14.32 -0.47
N GLN A 129 -65.37 -13.17 -0.83
CA GLN A 129 -65.67 -12.79 -2.21
C GLN A 129 -64.54 -11.91 -2.76
N HIS A 130 -64.07 -12.20 -3.97
CA HIS A 130 -62.94 -11.51 -4.60
C HIS A 130 -63.40 -10.70 -5.81
N ILE A 131 -63.34 -9.37 -5.71
CA ILE A 131 -63.66 -8.45 -6.82
C ILE A 131 -62.35 -8.01 -7.50
N PHE A 132 -62.15 -8.39 -8.75
CA PHE A 132 -61.04 -7.92 -9.56
C PHE A 132 -61.39 -6.60 -10.26
N LEU A 133 -60.88 -5.48 -9.74
CA LEU A 133 -61.03 -4.15 -10.35
C LEU A 133 -59.96 -3.88 -11.42
N TRP A 134 -60.41 -3.62 -12.63
CA TRP A 134 -59.58 -3.39 -13.81
C TRP A 134 -60.09 -2.28 -14.75
N ARG A 135 -59.26 -1.91 -15.72
CA ARG A 135 -59.46 -0.80 -16.66
C ARG A 135 -58.83 -1.12 -18.03
N ASN A 136 -59.27 -0.46 -19.10
CA ASN A 136 -58.58 -0.47 -20.38
C ASN A 136 -57.08 -0.08 -20.22
N PRO A 137 -56.14 -0.79 -20.87
CA PRO A 137 -54.71 -0.62 -20.61
C PRO A 137 -54.18 0.74 -21.05
N TRP A 138 -54.71 1.38 -22.10
CA TRP A 138 -54.18 2.66 -22.60
C TRP A 138 -54.51 3.81 -21.65
N ASP A 139 -55.77 3.88 -21.23
CA ASP A 139 -56.25 4.91 -20.30
C ASP A 139 -55.71 4.67 -18.87
N GLN A 140 -55.53 3.41 -18.46
CA GLN A 140 -54.82 3.06 -17.23
C GLN A 140 -53.35 3.47 -17.32
N TRP A 141 -52.65 3.17 -18.42
CA TRP A 141 -51.25 3.54 -18.63
C TRP A 141 -51.02 5.05 -18.60
N TRP A 142 -51.84 5.82 -19.31
CA TRP A 142 -51.72 7.28 -19.27
C TRP A 142 -52.02 7.87 -17.90
N SER A 143 -52.81 7.17 -17.07
CA SER A 143 -53.04 7.56 -15.68
C SER A 143 -51.86 7.26 -14.74
N TYR A 144 -50.93 6.35 -15.08
CA TYR A 144 -49.69 6.14 -14.31
C TYR A 144 -48.79 7.38 -14.42
N GLN A 145 -48.73 8.03 -15.59
CA GLN A 145 -47.75 9.08 -15.94
C GLN A 145 -47.96 10.45 -15.25
N LEU A 146 -48.69 10.48 -14.14
CA LEU A 146 -48.81 11.65 -13.27
C LEU A 146 -47.71 11.71 -12.20
N ASP A 147 -47.13 10.57 -11.83
CA ASP A 147 -46.04 10.47 -10.87
C ASP A 147 -45.17 9.25 -11.22
N ASP A 148 -43.85 9.34 -11.06
CA ASP A 148 -42.91 8.27 -11.42
C ASP A 148 -43.03 7.05 -10.48
N TYR A 149 -43.67 7.20 -9.31
CA TYR A 149 -43.98 6.12 -8.35
C TYR A 149 -44.51 4.82 -8.99
N PHE A 150 -45.44 4.91 -9.96
CA PHE A 150 -46.08 3.71 -10.53
C PHE A 150 -45.18 2.97 -11.53
N GLU A 151 -44.21 3.65 -12.14
CA GLU A 151 -43.13 3.00 -12.90
C GLU A 151 -42.25 2.21 -11.94
N THR A 152 -41.77 2.87 -10.90
CA THR A 152 -40.85 2.28 -9.93
C THR A 152 -41.50 1.08 -9.23
N ALA A 153 -42.80 1.15 -8.90
CA ALA A 153 -43.55 0.01 -8.39
C ALA A 153 -43.57 -1.18 -9.38
N ASN A 154 -43.79 -0.94 -10.68
CA ASN A 154 -43.71 -2.00 -11.70
C ASN A 154 -42.32 -2.63 -11.79
N GLN A 155 -41.25 -1.84 -11.70
CA GLN A 155 -39.86 -2.36 -11.74
C GLN A 155 -39.48 -3.09 -10.44
N ILE A 156 -40.05 -2.72 -9.29
CA ILE A 156 -39.86 -3.44 -8.02
C ILE A 156 -40.59 -4.79 -8.04
N ILE A 157 -41.73 -4.93 -8.76
CA ILE A 157 -42.41 -6.23 -8.95
C ILE A 157 -41.52 -7.26 -9.70
N LEU A 158 -40.48 -6.83 -10.43
CA LEU A 158 -39.50 -7.73 -11.05
C LEU A 158 -38.61 -8.48 -10.02
N HIS A 159 -38.66 -8.10 -8.74
CA HIS A 159 -37.99 -8.81 -7.63
C HIS A 159 -38.88 -9.85 -6.93
N ALA A 160 -40.12 -10.04 -7.39
CA ALA A 160 -41.05 -11.01 -6.82
C ALA A 160 -40.51 -12.46 -6.91
N GLN A 161 -40.76 -13.25 -5.87
CA GLN A 161 -40.38 -14.66 -5.78
C GLN A 161 -41.62 -15.54 -5.50
N PRO A 162 -41.97 -16.47 -6.41
CA PRO A 162 -41.38 -16.71 -7.73
C PRO A 162 -41.73 -15.60 -8.74
N LEU A 163 -40.82 -15.33 -9.69
CA LEU A 163 -41.11 -14.43 -10.80
C LEU A 163 -41.70 -15.21 -11.99
N PRO A 164 -42.85 -14.80 -12.57
CA PRO A 164 -43.39 -15.39 -13.79
C PRO A 164 -42.40 -15.40 -14.95
N LYS A 165 -42.33 -16.51 -15.70
CA LYS A 165 -41.37 -16.71 -16.81
C LYS A 165 -41.34 -15.54 -17.80
N ALA A 166 -42.50 -14.98 -18.15
CA ALA A 166 -42.59 -13.85 -19.06
C ALA A 166 -41.87 -12.59 -18.53
N LEU A 167 -42.02 -12.26 -17.24
CA LEU A 167 -41.33 -11.13 -16.60
C LEU A 167 -39.83 -11.41 -16.47
N ALA A 168 -39.44 -12.65 -16.11
CA ALA A 168 -38.04 -13.06 -16.04
C ALA A 168 -37.35 -12.99 -17.43
N ASN A 169 -38.08 -13.32 -18.50
CA ASN A 169 -37.61 -13.15 -19.86
C ASN A 169 -37.53 -11.66 -20.24
N LEU A 170 -38.52 -10.83 -19.89
CA LEU A 170 -38.53 -9.40 -20.21
C LEU A 170 -37.37 -8.65 -19.54
N ALA A 171 -37.14 -8.92 -18.25
CA ALA A 171 -36.03 -8.36 -17.49
C ALA A 171 -34.68 -8.69 -18.13
N ARG A 172 -34.54 -9.88 -18.73
CA ARG A 172 -33.32 -10.32 -19.43
C ARG A 172 -33.17 -9.73 -20.83
N THR A 173 -34.25 -9.65 -21.63
CA THR A 173 -34.19 -9.21 -23.04
C THR A 173 -34.21 -7.69 -23.22
N ARG A 174 -34.84 -6.95 -22.29
CA ARG A 174 -34.91 -5.48 -22.32
C ARG A 174 -34.07 -4.78 -21.26
N VAL A 175 -33.40 -5.53 -20.36
CA VAL A 175 -32.52 -4.99 -19.29
C VAL A 175 -33.25 -4.01 -18.34
N ILE A 176 -34.57 -4.18 -18.19
CA ILE A 176 -35.46 -3.27 -17.42
C ILE A 176 -35.42 -3.48 -15.90
N GLY A 177 -34.78 -4.56 -15.45
CA GLY A 177 -34.60 -4.92 -14.04
C GLY A 177 -33.13 -4.90 -13.63
N GLY A 178 -32.73 -5.84 -12.76
CA GLY A 178 -31.35 -5.94 -12.29
C GLY A 178 -30.93 -4.74 -11.43
N GLY A 179 -31.82 -4.30 -10.55
CA GLY A 179 -31.41 -3.50 -9.39
C GLY A 179 -30.80 -4.38 -8.30
N ASN A 180 -30.00 -3.80 -7.42
CA ASN A 180 -29.29 -4.54 -6.36
C ASN A 180 -29.61 -4.08 -4.93
N GLY A 181 -30.44 -3.03 -4.77
CA GLY A 181 -30.80 -2.47 -3.46
C GLY A 181 -31.56 -3.44 -2.54
N GLU A 182 -31.30 -3.37 -1.24
CA GLU A 182 -31.95 -4.20 -0.23
C GLU A 182 -33.34 -3.65 0.14
N GLY A 183 -34.34 -4.06 -0.65
CA GLY A 183 -35.74 -3.75 -0.41
C GLY A 183 -36.20 -2.41 -0.99
N TYR A 184 -37.42 -1.99 -0.60
CA TYR A 184 -38.18 -0.98 -1.34
C TYR A 184 -37.43 0.35 -1.54
N SER A 185 -36.84 0.94 -0.51
CA SER A 185 -36.26 2.29 -0.60
C SER A 185 -35.05 2.34 -1.54
N GLU A 186 -34.14 1.38 -1.43
CA GLU A 186 -32.93 1.34 -2.26
C GLU A 186 -33.27 1.00 -3.71
N LEU A 187 -34.14 0.01 -3.95
CA LEU A 187 -34.63 -0.30 -5.29
C LEU A 187 -35.40 0.88 -5.91
N ARG A 188 -36.16 1.63 -5.10
CA ARG A 188 -36.88 2.81 -5.58
C ARG A 188 -35.90 3.87 -6.06
N ASP A 189 -34.90 4.19 -5.24
CA ASP A 189 -33.96 5.26 -5.54
C ASP A 189 -33.00 4.87 -6.68
N GLU A 190 -32.66 3.58 -6.82
CA GLU A 190 -31.95 3.06 -7.98
C GLU A 190 -32.78 3.17 -9.28
N TYR A 191 -34.03 2.71 -9.28
CA TYR A 191 -34.88 2.77 -10.48
C TYR A 191 -35.26 4.21 -10.86
N LEU A 192 -35.41 5.12 -9.90
CA LEU A 192 -35.58 6.56 -10.18
C LEU A 192 -34.35 7.18 -10.86
N SER A 193 -33.14 6.64 -10.63
CA SER A 193 -31.92 7.03 -11.35
C SER A 193 -31.82 6.40 -12.75
N ARG A 194 -32.57 5.33 -13.02
CA ARG A 194 -32.58 4.54 -14.27
C ARG A 194 -33.97 4.52 -14.95
N PRO A 195 -34.59 5.67 -15.27
CA PRO A 195 -35.91 5.73 -15.90
C PRO A 195 -35.93 5.06 -17.28
N LEU A 196 -36.92 4.22 -17.54
CA LEU A 196 -37.01 3.45 -18.79
C LEU A 196 -37.49 4.31 -19.98
N ALA A 197 -37.22 3.87 -21.20
CA ALA A 197 -37.75 4.48 -22.41
C ALA A 197 -39.23 4.11 -22.62
N PHE A 198 -40.03 4.99 -23.24
CA PHE A 198 -41.50 4.85 -23.38
C PHE A 198 -41.99 3.46 -23.82
N GLY A 199 -41.28 2.80 -24.75
CA GLY A 199 -41.61 1.45 -25.20
C GLY A 199 -41.52 0.43 -24.07
N ASP A 200 -40.37 0.34 -23.41
CA ASP A 200 -40.13 -0.59 -22.30
C ASP A 200 -40.98 -0.28 -21.06
N ARG A 201 -41.21 1.02 -20.78
CA ARG A 201 -42.19 1.50 -19.79
C ARG A 201 -43.57 0.86 -20.01
N TYR A 202 -44.09 0.94 -21.25
CA TYR A 202 -45.39 0.36 -21.58
C TYR A 202 -45.37 -1.17 -21.64
N THR A 203 -44.34 -1.78 -22.23
CA THR A 203 -44.19 -3.25 -22.34
C THR A 203 -44.20 -3.92 -20.96
N LEU A 204 -43.50 -3.36 -19.96
CA LEU A 204 -43.54 -3.86 -18.58
C LEU A 204 -44.95 -3.73 -17.96
N PHE A 205 -45.56 -2.56 -18.09
CA PHE A 205 -46.93 -2.33 -17.59
C PHE A 205 -47.95 -3.29 -18.24
N TYR A 206 -47.91 -3.45 -19.55
CA TYR A 206 -48.89 -4.24 -20.29
C TYR A 206 -48.73 -5.75 -20.01
N LEU A 207 -47.49 -6.23 -19.84
CA LEU A 207 -47.26 -7.61 -19.38
C LEU A 207 -47.82 -7.84 -17.97
N LEU A 208 -47.59 -6.91 -17.04
CA LEU A 208 -48.19 -6.96 -15.70
C LEU A 208 -49.73 -6.90 -15.75
N TRP A 209 -50.29 -6.11 -16.67
CA TRP A 209 -51.73 -5.99 -16.90
C TRP A 209 -52.35 -7.30 -17.41
N CYS A 210 -51.71 -7.97 -18.39
CA CYS A 210 -52.17 -9.28 -18.90
C CYS A 210 -52.11 -10.36 -17.81
N LEU A 211 -51.00 -10.44 -17.07
CA LEU A 211 -50.85 -11.39 -15.95
C LEU A 211 -51.93 -11.17 -14.88
N ALA A 212 -52.20 -9.92 -14.53
CA ALA A 212 -53.23 -9.56 -13.55
C ALA A 212 -54.66 -9.84 -14.05
N LEU A 213 -54.95 -9.59 -15.34
CA LEU A 213 -56.28 -9.91 -15.90
C LEU A 213 -56.51 -11.42 -15.97
N LYS A 214 -55.50 -12.23 -16.29
CA LYS A 214 -55.62 -13.70 -16.26
C LYS A 214 -55.86 -14.25 -14.84
N GLU A 215 -55.09 -13.77 -13.84
CA GLU A 215 -55.34 -14.09 -12.43
C GLU A 215 -56.75 -13.64 -11.97
N GLY A 216 -57.25 -12.54 -12.52
CA GLY A 216 -58.63 -12.07 -12.32
C GLY A 216 -59.71 -12.92 -13.01
N LEU A 217 -59.43 -13.45 -14.20
CA LEU A 217 -60.29 -14.39 -14.93
C LEU A 217 -60.38 -15.74 -14.19
N ASP A 218 -59.24 -16.28 -13.78
CA ASP A 218 -59.12 -17.60 -13.16
C ASP A 218 -59.74 -17.70 -11.75
N TYR A 219 -59.70 -16.62 -10.96
CA TYR A 219 -59.97 -16.70 -9.51
C TYR A 219 -60.98 -15.69 -8.94
N ALA A 220 -61.34 -14.59 -9.62
CA ALA A 220 -62.26 -13.61 -9.05
C ALA A 220 -63.73 -14.05 -9.14
N ASP A 221 -64.54 -13.69 -8.13
CA ASP A 221 -65.99 -13.89 -8.13
C ASP A 221 -66.73 -12.83 -8.96
N TYR A 222 -66.11 -11.65 -9.10
CA TYR A 222 -66.59 -10.59 -9.98
C TYR A 222 -65.44 -9.80 -10.62
N ARG A 223 -65.60 -9.38 -11.87
CA ARG A 223 -64.59 -8.62 -12.63
C ARG A 223 -65.13 -7.24 -12.99
N LEU A 224 -64.90 -6.26 -12.10
CA LEU A 224 -65.40 -4.91 -12.27
C LEU A 224 -64.49 -4.11 -13.23
N ASN A 225 -64.99 -3.84 -14.44
CA ASN A 225 -64.34 -2.94 -15.39
C ASN A 225 -64.82 -1.49 -15.18
N ILE A 226 -63.92 -0.60 -14.76
CA ILE A 226 -64.28 0.78 -14.38
C ILE A 226 -64.72 1.65 -15.57
N ASP A 227 -64.19 1.43 -16.77
CA ASP A 227 -64.62 2.16 -17.98
C ASP A 227 -66.05 1.78 -18.37
N THR A 228 -66.44 0.53 -18.12
CA THR A 228 -67.76 0.00 -18.44
C THR A 228 -68.80 0.47 -17.43
N LEU A 229 -68.47 0.45 -16.14
CA LEU A 229 -69.30 1.01 -15.06
C LEU A 229 -69.72 2.46 -15.40
N CYS A 230 -68.78 3.28 -15.86
CA CYS A 230 -68.96 4.70 -16.11
C CYS A 230 -69.54 5.04 -17.50
N ARG A 231 -70.17 4.08 -18.20
CA ARG A 231 -70.81 4.31 -19.51
C ARG A 231 -72.12 5.10 -19.45
N GLY A 232 -72.82 5.06 -18.31
CA GLY A 232 -74.10 5.77 -18.12
C GLY A 232 -75.31 5.15 -18.82
N ASP A 233 -75.17 3.92 -19.34
CA ASP A 233 -76.19 3.16 -20.08
C ASP A 233 -76.91 2.11 -19.20
N GLY A 234 -77.05 2.40 -17.91
CA GLY A 234 -77.67 1.50 -16.92
C GLY A 234 -76.71 0.48 -16.29
N THR A 235 -75.48 0.35 -16.79
CA THR A 235 -74.50 -0.64 -16.28
C THR A 235 -74.25 -0.53 -14.76
N ALA A 236 -74.30 0.67 -14.18
CA ALA A 236 -74.16 0.86 -12.73
C ALA A 236 -75.18 0.02 -11.92
N ALA A 237 -76.46 0.01 -12.31
CA ALA A 237 -77.50 -0.78 -11.64
C ALA A 237 -77.32 -2.29 -11.83
N VAL A 238 -76.77 -2.72 -12.97
CA VAL A 238 -76.43 -4.13 -13.23
C VAL A 238 -75.28 -4.58 -12.31
N VAL A 239 -74.27 -3.73 -12.11
CA VAL A 239 -73.17 -3.98 -11.15
C VAL A 239 -73.68 -4.00 -9.71
N GLU A 240 -74.59 -3.11 -9.33
CA GLU A 240 -75.25 -3.13 -8.02
C GLU A 240 -76.02 -4.45 -7.79
N GLU A 241 -76.77 -4.93 -8.79
CA GLU A 241 -77.52 -6.20 -8.71
C GLU A 241 -76.61 -7.43 -8.69
N ASP A 242 -75.56 -7.46 -9.53
CA ASP A 242 -74.59 -8.56 -9.57
C ASP A 242 -73.84 -8.70 -8.23
N LEU A 243 -73.44 -7.57 -7.63
CA LEU A 243 -72.76 -7.54 -6.34
C LEU A 243 -73.71 -7.95 -5.19
N ALA A 244 -74.97 -7.49 -5.21
CA ALA A 244 -76.00 -7.97 -4.28
C ALA A 244 -76.24 -9.50 -4.43
N ARG A 245 -76.20 -10.05 -5.64
CA ARG A 245 -76.25 -11.51 -5.88
C ARG A 245 -75.04 -12.28 -5.33
N LEU A 246 -73.92 -11.61 -5.04
CA LEU A 246 -72.76 -12.15 -4.29
C LEU A 246 -72.83 -11.87 -2.78
N GLY A 247 -73.94 -11.30 -2.28
CA GLY A 247 -74.11 -10.84 -0.91
C GLY A 247 -73.22 -9.64 -0.59
N ILE A 248 -73.13 -8.67 -1.50
CA ILE A 248 -72.39 -7.42 -1.36
C ILE A 248 -73.36 -6.26 -1.59
N ASP A 249 -74.20 -6.04 -0.58
CA ASP A 249 -75.31 -5.11 -0.57
C ASP A 249 -74.92 -3.67 -0.15
N GLY A 250 -75.87 -2.74 -0.17
CA GLY A 250 -75.70 -1.38 0.38
C GLY A 250 -74.78 -0.44 -0.41
N LEU A 251 -74.17 -0.91 -1.50
CA LEU A 251 -73.33 -0.09 -2.38
C LEU A 251 -74.20 0.73 -3.36
N SER A 252 -73.71 1.89 -3.78
CA SER A 252 -74.19 2.53 -5.01
C SER A 252 -73.09 3.23 -5.79
N PHE A 253 -73.20 3.11 -7.11
CA PHE A 253 -72.29 3.62 -8.13
C PHE A 253 -72.95 4.70 -9.02
N ALA A 254 -74.06 5.30 -8.57
CA ALA A 254 -74.76 6.37 -9.30
C ALA A 254 -73.88 7.62 -9.57
N ASP A 255 -72.78 7.79 -8.82
CA ASP A 255 -71.78 8.86 -9.00
C ASP A 255 -70.55 8.43 -9.83
N ALA A 256 -70.54 7.23 -10.40
CA ALA A 256 -69.39 6.66 -11.11
C ALA A 256 -69.02 7.46 -12.38
N GLN A 257 -67.85 8.08 -12.38
CA GLN A 257 -67.31 8.83 -13.52
C GLN A 257 -65.87 8.41 -13.82
N CYS A 258 -65.59 8.03 -15.07
CA CYS A 258 -64.25 7.71 -15.55
C CYS A 258 -63.94 8.47 -16.86
N PRO A 259 -62.81 9.20 -16.95
CA PRO A 259 -62.41 9.87 -18.19
C PRO A 259 -61.82 8.85 -19.17
N VAL A 260 -62.63 8.44 -20.15
CA VAL A 260 -62.19 7.66 -21.33
C VAL A 260 -61.58 8.60 -22.38
N SER A 261 -60.37 8.30 -22.81
CA SER A 261 -59.62 9.02 -23.85
C SER A 261 -60.03 8.63 -25.28
N VAL A 262 -59.67 9.49 -26.23
CA VAL A 262 -59.60 9.15 -27.66
C VAL A 262 -58.13 9.18 -28.09
N TYR A 263 -57.73 8.23 -28.93
CA TYR A 263 -56.38 8.05 -29.46
C TYR A 263 -56.40 8.11 -30.99
N SER A 264 -55.40 8.72 -31.61
CA SER A 264 -55.27 8.73 -33.08
C SER A 264 -54.88 7.34 -33.63
N PRO A 265 -55.06 7.07 -34.93
CA PRO A 265 -54.63 5.79 -35.53
C PRO A 265 -53.13 5.50 -35.32
N GLU A 266 -52.30 6.55 -35.28
CA GLU A 266 -50.86 6.46 -35.04
C GLU A 266 -50.55 6.09 -33.57
N GLU A 267 -51.28 6.66 -32.61
CA GLU A 267 -51.18 6.27 -31.19
C GLU A 267 -51.66 4.84 -30.97
N GLN A 268 -52.76 4.44 -31.62
CA GLN A 268 -53.29 3.07 -31.56
C GLN A 268 -52.27 2.07 -32.10
N ALA A 269 -51.74 2.30 -33.31
CA ALA A 269 -50.72 1.46 -33.92
C ALA A 269 -49.42 1.43 -33.09
N GLN A 270 -49.04 2.50 -32.42
CA GLN A 270 -47.87 2.49 -31.51
C GLN A 270 -48.08 1.54 -30.33
N PHE A 271 -49.26 1.56 -29.69
CA PHE A 271 -49.58 0.64 -28.61
C PHE A 271 -49.74 -0.80 -29.11
N GLU A 272 -50.56 -1.04 -30.13
CA GLU A 272 -50.83 -2.38 -30.66
C GLU A 272 -49.55 -3.10 -31.13
N ASN A 273 -48.58 -2.38 -31.72
CA ASN A 273 -47.26 -2.95 -32.02
C ASN A 273 -46.50 -3.41 -30.77
N LEU A 274 -46.51 -2.66 -29.67
CA LEU A 274 -45.87 -3.06 -28.40
C LEU A 274 -46.61 -4.22 -27.73
N GLU A 275 -47.94 -4.27 -27.84
CA GLU A 275 -48.79 -5.34 -27.31
C GLU A 275 -48.54 -6.67 -28.02
N ASN A 276 -48.46 -6.66 -29.35
CA ASN A 276 -48.17 -7.86 -30.15
C ASN A 276 -46.83 -8.53 -29.76
N HIS A 277 -45.82 -7.74 -29.36
CA HIS A 277 -44.56 -8.27 -28.83
C HIS A 277 -44.75 -8.95 -27.45
N VAL A 278 -45.59 -8.38 -26.58
CA VAL A 278 -45.94 -8.99 -25.29
C VAL A 278 -46.76 -10.27 -25.48
N HIS A 279 -47.67 -10.30 -26.46
CA HIS A 279 -48.45 -11.50 -26.81
C HIS A 279 -47.55 -12.65 -27.24
N GLY A 280 -46.63 -12.42 -28.18
CA GLY A 280 -45.64 -13.42 -28.57
C GLY A 280 -44.80 -13.90 -27.38
N GLN A 281 -44.33 -12.97 -26.55
CA GLN A 281 -43.53 -13.29 -25.36
C GLN A 281 -44.31 -14.09 -24.29
N LEU A 282 -45.62 -13.91 -24.15
CA LEU A 282 -46.47 -14.71 -23.26
C LEU A 282 -46.52 -16.17 -23.74
N ILE A 283 -46.77 -16.39 -25.04
CA ILE A 283 -46.79 -17.72 -25.67
C ILE A 283 -45.40 -18.40 -25.57
N GLU A 284 -44.32 -17.69 -25.91
CA GLU A 284 -42.93 -18.17 -25.74
C GLU A 284 -42.59 -18.55 -24.29
N SER A 285 -43.24 -17.91 -23.33
CA SER A 285 -43.05 -18.16 -21.89
C SER A 285 -43.95 -19.28 -21.34
N GLY A 286 -44.84 -19.84 -22.17
CA GLY A 286 -45.65 -21.03 -21.87
C GLY A 286 -47.15 -20.79 -21.65
N TRP A 287 -47.71 -19.66 -22.08
CA TRP A 287 -49.17 -19.52 -22.21
C TRP A 287 -49.68 -20.29 -23.43
N THR A 288 -50.93 -20.75 -23.39
CA THR A 288 -51.62 -21.25 -24.60
C THR A 288 -52.22 -20.10 -25.42
N GLU A 289 -52.55 -20.38 -26.69
CA GLU A 289 -53.32 -19.44 -27.51
C GLU A 289 -54.70 -19.17 -26.89
N ASP A 290 -55.35 -20.16 -26.27
CA ASP A 290 -56.64 -20.00 -25.60
C ASP A 290 -56.56 -19.05 -24.39
N GLU A 291 -55.53 -19.16 -23.55
CA GLU A 291 -55.31 -18.26 -22.40
C GLU A 291 -55.08 -16.80 -22.83
N LEU A 292 -54.38 -16.60 -23.94
CA LEU A 292 -54.19 -15.28 -24.54
C LEU A 292 -55.51 -14.76 -25.16
N ASN A 293 -56.23 -15.62 -25.90
CA ASN A 293 -57.48 -15.28 -26.55
C ASN A 293 -58.58 -14.92 -25.54
N GLU A 294 -58.63 -15.56 -24.37
CA GLU A 294 -59.55 -15.22 -23.26
C GLU A 294 -59.28 -13.79 -22.74
N VAL A 295 -58.02 -13.48 -22.42
CA VAL A 295 -57.58 -12.14 -21.97
C VAL A 295 -57.86 -11.06 -23.01
N LEU A 296 -57.70 -11.37 -24.29
CA LEU A 296 -58.02 -10.46 -25.39
C LEU A 296 -59.53 -10.32 -25.63
N ALA A 297 -60.32 -11.39 -25.54
CA ALA A 297 -61.76 -11.34 -25.69
C ALA A 297 -62.40 -10.48 -24.59
N GLU A 298 -61.97 -10.64 -23.33
CA GLU A 298 -62.43 -9.81 -22.21
C GLU A 298 -62.04 -8.33 -22.41
N ARG A 299 -60.80 -8.05 -22.86
CA ARG A 299 -60.35 -6.71 -23.24
C ARG A 299 -61.27 -6.07 -24.30
N GLU A 300 -61.61 -6.81 -25.35
CA GLU A 300 -62.40 -6.30 -26.47
C GLU A 300 -63.89 -6.14 -26.14
N LEU A 301 -64.45 -7.02 -25.32
CA LEU A 301 -65.81 -6.89 -24.77
C LEU A 301 -65.99 -5.55 -24.05
N HIS A 302 -64.98 -5.15 -23.28
CA HIS A 302 -64.93 -3.92 -22.51
C HIS A 302 -64.16 -2.76 -23.19
N ARG A 303 -63.75 -2.89 -24.47
CA ARG A 303 -63.06 -1.81 -25.21
C ARG A 303 -63.96 -0.56 -25.25
N PRO A 304 -63.51 0.63 -24.77
CA PRO A 304 -64.41 1.77 -24.59
C PRO A 304 -65.06 2.28 -25.89
N LYS A 305 -66.37 2.06 -26.03
CA LYS A 305 -67.16 2.39 -27.23
C LYS A 305 -67.56 3.87 -27.28
N ARG A 306 -66.57 4.75 -27.52
CA ARG A 306 -66.83 6.14 -27.91
C ARG A 306 -66.42 6.36 -29.37
N MET A 307 -67.41 6.54 -30.25
CA MET A 307 -67.15 7.20 -31.53
C MET A 307 -66.54 8.57 -31.25
N ALA A 308 -65.43 8.89 -31.91
CA ALA A 308 -64.80 10.20 -31.74
C ALA A 308 -65.77 11.30 -32.18
N PRO A 309 -66.13 12.27 -31.32
CA PRO A 309 -66.64 13.53 -31.80
C PRO A 309 -65.56 14.19 -32.67
N GLU A 310 -65.98 14.94 -33.70
CA GLU A 310 -65.13 15.84 -34.49
C GLU A 310 -64.02 16.46 -33.63
N PRO A 311 -62.72 16.22 -33.92
CA PRO A 311 -61.66 16.31 -32.94
C PRO A 311 -61.52 17.73 -32.37
N ASN A 312 -62.15 17.90 -31.20
CA ASN A 312 -62.36 19.18 -30.56
C ASN A 312 -61.08 19.71 -29.89
N ARG A 313 -61.16 20.95 -29.39
CA ARG A 313 -60.01 21.63 -28.76
C ARG A 313 -59.43 20.85 -27.57
N VAL A 314 -60.26 20.09 -26.84
CA VAL A 314 -59.88 19.34 -25.64
C VAL A 314 -59.18 18.03 -26.00
N SER A 315 -59.70 17.24 -26.95
CA SER A 315 -59.02 16.01 -27.39
C SER A 315 -57.67 16.30 -28.06
N LYS A 316 -57.60 17.35 -28.88
CA LYS A 316 -56.33 17.86 -29.45
C LYS A 316 -55.34 18.31 -28.37
N GLN A 317 -55.82 18.91 -27.27
CA GLN A 317 -54.97 19.29 -26.14
C GLN A 317 -54.44 18.07 -25.38
N PHE A 318 -55.25 17.04 -25.15
CA PHE A 318 -54.80 15.79 -24.52
C PHE A 318 -53.78 15.04 -25.39
N ALA A 319 -54.01 14.91 -26.70
CA ALA A 319 -53.03 14.31 -27.61
C ALA A 319 -51.68 15.05 -27.60
N ARG A 320 -51.70 16.40 -27.63
CA ARG A 320 -50.48 17.22 -27.49
C ARG A 320 -49.80 17.03 -26.13
N GLN A 321 -50.56 16.88 -25.05
CA GLN A 321 -50.01 16.59 -23.72
C GLN A 321 -49.30 15.22 -23.70
N ARG A 322 -49.94 14.17 -24.24
CA ARG A 322 -49.34 12.83 -24.37
C ARG A 322 -48.03 12.86 -25.16
N GLN A 323 -48.00 13.53 -26.32
CA GLN A 323 -46.78 13.69 -27.11
C GLN A 323 -45.66 14.42 -26.34
N LEU A 324 -45.99 15.49 -25.60
CA LEU A 324 -44.99 16.18 -24.77
C LEU A 324 -44.45 15.27 -23.67
N THR A 325 -45.31 14.47 -23.02
CA THR A 325 -44.88 13.48 -22.02
C THR A 325 -43.98 12.40 -22.62
N GLN A 326 -44.29 11.85 -23.81
CA GLN A 326 -43.40 10.92 -24.51
C GLN A 326 -42.01 11.53 -24.77
N ASN A 327 -41.97 12.78 -25.24
CA ASN A 327 -40.72 13.48 -25.53
C ASN A 327 -39.87 13.68 -24.25
N LEU A 328 -40.52 13.98 -23.12
CA LEU A 328 -39.86 14.13 -21.81
C LEU A 328 -39.34 12.79 -21.27
N MET A 329 -40.11 11.70 -21.41
CA MET A 329 -39.66 10.33 -21.06
C MET A 329 -38.42 9.95 -21.86
N LYS A 330 -38.47 10.15 -23.19
CA LYS A 330 -37.35 9.86 -24.08
C LYS A 330 -36.09 10.61 -23.64
N ALA A 331 -36.18 11.93 -23.49
CA ALA A 331 -35.05 12.76 -23.04
C ALA A 331 -34.48 12.34 -21.68
N ARG A 332 -35.33 11.98 -20.70
CA ARG A 332 -34.89 11.44 -19.40
C ARG A 332 -34.13 10.12 -19.56
N SER A 333 -34.64 9.17 -20.34
CA SER A 333 -34.00 7.86 -20.57
C SER A 333 -32.68 7.97 -21.36
N GLU A 334 -32.60 8.89 -22.32
CA GLU A 334 -31.37 9.18 -23.06
C GLU A 334 -30.32 9.82 -22.16
N GLN A 335 -30.72 10.79 -21.31
CA GLN A 335 -29.82 11.40 -20.31
C GLN A 335 -29.32 10.38 -19.29
N ALA A 336 -30.19 9.51 -18.75
CA ALA A 336 -29.80 8.47 -17.79
C ALA A 336 -28.82 7.46 -18.40
N THR A 337 -29.03 7.08 -19.67
CA THR A 337 -28.09 6.23 -20.42
C THR A 337 -26.72 6.91 -20.56
N GLN A 338 -26.67 8.17 -20.98
CA GLN A 338 -25.43 8.94 -21.11
C GLN A 338 -24.66 9.08 -19.78
N HIS A 339 -25.36 9.35 -18.67
CA HIS A 339 -24.74 9.39 -17.34
C HIS A 339 -24.19 8.00 -16.93
N THR A 340 -24.90 6.92 -17.24
CA THR A 340 -24.46 5.55 -16.94
C THR A 340 -23.24 5.15 -17.76
N GLU A 341 -23.20 5.49 -19.06
CA GLU A 341 -22.04 5.26 -19.92
C GLU A 341 -20.82 6.07 -19.46
N PHE A 342 -21.01 7.35 -19.10
CA PHE A 342 -19.96 8.22 -18.57
C PHE A 342 -19.40 7.70 -17.24
N ALA A 343 -20.26 7.29 -16.30
CA ALA A 343 -19.83 6.68 -15.04
C ALA A 343 -19.07 5.37 -15.27
N ARG A 344 -19.49 4.55 -16.25
CA ARG A 344 -18.76 3.33 -16.65
C ARG A 344 -17.38 3.66 -17.23
N GLN A 345 -17.27 4.68 -18.09
CA GLN A 345 -16.00 5.14 -18.64
C GLN A 345 -15.05 5.64 -17.54
N GLN A 346 -15.55 6.46 -16.60
CA GLN A 346 -14.77 6.91 -15.44
C GLN A 346 -14.29 5.74 -14.59
N SER A 347 -15.16 4.77 -14.29
CA SER A 347 -14.79 3.57 -13.54
C SER A 347 -13.69 2.76 -14.23
N THR A 348 -13.75 2.59 -15.56
CA THR A 348 -12.67 1.92 -16.31
C THR A 348 -11.35 2.70 -16.34
N GLU A 349 -11.37 4.04 -16.36
CA GLU A 349 -10.13 4.83 -16.27
C GLU A 349 -9.55 4.80 -14.83
N ILE A 350 -10.39 4.78 -13.79
CA ILE A 350 -9.93 4.60 -12.40
C ILE A 350 -9.21 3.25 -12.26
N MET A 351 -9.82 2.14 -12.69
CA MET A 351 -9.18 0.81 -12.66
C MET A 351 -7.85 0.77 -13.42
N ARG A 352 -7.76 1.50 -14.54
CA ARG A 352 -6.54 1.65 -15.33
C ARG A 352 -5.48 2.47 -14.60
N LEU A 353 -5.85 3.57 -13.96
CA LEU A 353 -4.95 4.41 -13.17
C LEU A 353 -4.43 3.68 -11.93
N ASP A 354 -5.28 2.92 -11.24
CA ASP A 354 -4.88 2.06 -10.12
C ASP A 354 -3.89 0.97 -10.57
N SER A 355 -4.13 0.36 -11.74
CA SER A 355 -3.21 -0.64 -12.33
C SER A 355 -1.85 -0.02 -12.70
N LEU A 356 -1.84 1.19 -13.28
CA LEU A 356 -0.61 1.94 -13.58
C LEU A 356 0.12 2.36 -12.30
N ARG A 357 -0.62 2.75 -11.26
CA ARG A 357 -0.07 3.11 -9.96
C ARG A 357 0.61 1.90 -9.29
N ALA A 358 -0.04 0.74 -9.25
CA ALA A 358 0.53 -0.47 -8.67
C ALA A 358 1.84 -0.88 -9.38
N GLY A 359 1.87 -0.79 -10.73
CA GLY A 359 3.08 -1.03 -11.50
C GLY A 359 4.18 0.03 -11.27
N ALA A 360 3.83 1.28 -10.98
CA ALA A 360 4.80 2.31 -10.60
C ALA A 360 5.37 2.07 -9.18
N GLU A 361 4.53 1.63 -8.24
CA GLU A 361 4.93 1.25 -6.87
C GLU A 361 5.88 0.03 -6.89
N GLU A 362 5.60 -1.02 -7.68
CA GLU A 362 6.50 -2.17 -7.84
C GLU A 362 7.86 -1.77 -8.44
N ASN A 363 7.86 -0.91 -9.47
CA ASN A 363 9.10 -0.43 -10.08
C ASN A 363 9.91 0.49 -9.14
N PHE A 364 9.23 1.25 -8.27
CA PHE A 364 9.88 2.06 -7.25
C PHE A 364 10.55 1.20 -6.18
N GLU A 365 9.86 0.17 -5.66
CA GLU A 365 10.45 -0.77 -4.70
C GLU A 365 11.66 -1.51 -5.29
N ARG A 366 11.58 -1.95 -6.56
CA ARG A 366 12.73 -2.59 -7.24
C ARG A 366 13.93 -1.66 -7.34
N ALA A 367 13.73 -0.41 -7.76
CA ALA A 367 14.78 0.61 -7.80
C ALA A 367 15.32 0.97 -6.40
N SER A 368 14.47 0.90 -5.36
CA SER A 368 14.86 1.09 -3.96
C SER A 368 15.77 -0.04 -3.48
N THR A 369 15.45 -1.30 -3.80
CA THR A 369 16.31 -2.46 -3.50
C THR A 369 17.63 -2.43 -4.27
N GLU A 370 17.62 -2.15 -5.58
CA GLU A 370 18.83 -2.01 -6.39
C GLU A 370 19.77 -0.92 -5.85
N LEU A 371 19.21 0.19 -5.34
CA LEU A 371 19.96 1.28 -4.72
C LEU A 371 20.44 0.97 -3.29
N ALA A 372 19.79 0.05 -2.58
CA ALA A 372 20.27 -0.46 -1.29
C ALA A 372 21.46 -1.41 -1.48
N ASP A 373 21.34 -2.38 -2.40
CA ASP A 373 22.41 -3.32 -2.74
C ASP A 373 23.67 -2.59 -3.24
N ALA A 374 23.50 -1.62 -4.15
CA ALA A 374 24.59 -0.81 -4.68
C ALA A 374 25.28 0.08 -3.62
N ARG A 375 24.62 0.40 -2.50
CA ARG A 375 25.26 1.06 -1.34
C ARG A 375 26.08 0.08 -0.53
N GLN A 376 25.56 -1.12 -0.27
CA GLN A 376 26.27 -2.17 0.46
C GLN A 376 27.56 -2.58 -0.25
N ASP A 377 27.54 -2.73 -1.58
CA ASP A 377 28.73 -3.00 -2.39
C ASP A 377 29.78 -1.87 -2.30
N LEU A 378 29.33 -0.60 -2.26
CA LEU A 378 30.20 0.56 -2.14
C LEU A 378 30.81 0.67 -0.73
N GLU A 379 30.05 0.38 0.32
CA GLU A 379 30.55 0.30 1.70
C GLU A 379 31.59 -0.83 1.86
N ALA A 380 31.34 -2.00 1.27
CA ALA A 380 32.30 -3.11 1.26
C ALA A 380 33.60 -2.77 0.51
N SER A 381 33.48 -2.11 -0.65
CA SER A 381 34.62 -1.64 -1.45
C SER A 381 35.48 -0.61 -0.69
N ASN A 382 34.84 0.34 0.00
CA ASN A 382 35.54 1.30 0.86
C ASN A 382 36.29 0.62 2.01
N ALA A 383 35.67 -0.36 2.68
CA ALA A 383 36.34 -1.11 3.75
C ALA A 383 37.55 -1.92 3.25
N GLU A 384 37.49 -2.46 2.01
CA GLU A 384 38.65 -3.12 1.39
C GLU A 384 39.77 -2.13 1.05
N LEU A 385 39.43 -0.90 0.62
CA LEU A 385 40.39 0.18 0.36
C LEU A 385 41.06 0.70 1.64
N GLU A 386 40.30 0.90 2.72
CA GLU A 386 40.84 1.27 4.04
C GLU A 386 41.81 0.21 4.56
N SER A 387 41.44 -1.07 4.45
CA SER A 387 42.29 -2.21 4.81
C SER A 387 43.61 -2.21 4.02
N LYS A 388 43.54 -2.07 2.68
CA LYS A 388 44.73 -1.98 1.82
C LYS A 388 45.60 -0.76 2.14
N ASN A 389 45.00 0.39 2.47
CA ASN A 389 45.76 1.57 2.86
C ASN A 389 46.53 1.34 4.17
N SER A 390 45.90 0.71 5.18
CA SER A 390 46.58 0.35 6.43
C SER A 390 47.74 -0.66 6.22
N GLU A 391 47.61 -1.58 5.27
CA GLU A 391 48.68 -2.51 4.89
C GLU A 391 49.85 -1.79 4.20
N LEU A 392 49.57 -0.78 3.36
CA LEU A 392 50.59 0.06 2.72
C LEU A 392 51.31 0.97 3.72
N GLU A 393 50.60 1.56 4.68
CA GLU A 393 51.19 2.35 5.76
C GLU A 393 52.14 1.49 6.63
N SER A 394 51.71 0.27 6.98
CA SER A 394 52.55 -0.70 7.69
C SER A 394 53.82 -1.09 6.91
N LYS A 395 53.69 -1.35 5.60
CA LYS A 395 54.84 -1.66 4.73
C LYS A 395 55.79 -0.47 4.57
N ASN A 396 55.27 0.76 4.50
CA ASN A 396 56.11 1.96 4.46
C ASN A 396 56.91 2.13 5.75
N ALA A 397 56.29 1.94 6.92
CA ALA A 397 57.01 1.97 8.20
C ALA A 397 58.08 0.87 8.32
N GLU A 398 57.82 -0.33 7.78
CA GLU A 398 58.82 -1.41 7.72
C GLU A 398 60.00 -1.05 6.79
N LEU A 399 59.73 -0.40 5.65
CA LEU A 399 60.74 0.07 4.71
C LEU A 399 61.58 1.22 5.27
N GLU A 400 60.96 2.17 5.97
CA GLU A 400 61.67 3.25 6.68
C GLU A 400 62.60 2.68 7.75
N SER A 401 62.11 1.75 8.59
CA SER A 401 62.94 1.08 9.60
C SER A 401 64.11 0.31 8.98
N LYS A 402 63.90 -0.36 7.84
CA LYS A 402 64.97 -1.05 7.10
C LYS A 402 65.97 -0.08 6.48
N ASN A 403 65.53 1.07 5.98
CA ASN A 403 66.41 2.10 5.45
C ASN A 403 67.31 2.68 6.55
N SER A 404 66.77 3.00 7.72
CA SER A 404 67.58 3.41 8.87
C SER A 404 68.56 2.33 9.36
N GLU A 405 68.19 1.04 9.31
CA GLU A 405 69.13 -0.05 9.61
C GLU A 405 70.28 -0.12 8.58
N LEU A 406 69.99 0.13 7.30
CA LEU A 406 71.01 0.19 6.24
C LEU A 406 71.91 1.43 6.38
N GLU A 407 71.37 2.60 6.74
CA GLU A 407 72.15 3.81 7.01
C GLU A 407 73.12 3.62 8.18
N LEU A 408 72.68 2.94 9.25
CA LEU A 408 73.53 2.58 10.39
C LEU A 408 74.66 1.61 9.96
N LYS A 409 74.34 0.55 9.21
CA LYS A 409 75.34 -0.40 8.71
C LYS A 409 76.33 0.24 7.71
N ASN A 410 75.85 1.16 6.88
CA ASN A 410 76.74 1.88 5.96
C ASN A 410 77.69 2.81 6.73
N SER A 411 77.20 3.47 7.79
CA SER A 411 78.04 4.26 8.71
C SER A 411 79.08 3.40 9.45
N GLU A 412 78.72 2.18 9.87
CA GLU A 412 79.65 1.20 10.46
C GLU A 412 80.72 0.74 9.45
N LEU A 413 80.33 0.47 8.20
CA LEU A 413 81.25 0.11 7.12
C LEU A 413 82.20 1.25 6.75
N GLU A 414 81.75 2.51 6.77
CA GLU A 414 82.63 3.67 6.59
C GLU A 414 83.66 3.79 7.71
N LEU A 415 83.27 3.59 8.97
CA LEU A 415 84.18 3.58 10.12
C LEU A 415 85.23 2.46 10.02
N LEU A 416 84.80 1.24 9.68
CA LEU A 416 85.69 0.10 9.45
C LEU A 416 86.63 0.33 8.25
N GLY A 417 86.15 0.99 7.18
CA GLY A 417 86.97 1.40 6.04
C GLY A 417 88.06 2.41 6.43
N VAL A 418 87.71 3.39 7.27
CA VAL A 418 88.66 4.36 7.83
C VAL A 418 89.70 3.68 8.73
N GLU A 419 89.29 2.72 9.58
CA GLU A 419 90.23 1.95 10.41
C GLU A 419 91.16 1.06 9.57
N LEU A 420 90.64 0.40 8.53
CA LEU A 420 91.43 -0.38 7.59
C LEU A 420 92.49 0.49 6.90
N ILE A 421 92.11 1.68 6.40
CA ILE A 421 93.05 2.65 5.80
C ILE A 421 94.13 3.08 6.82
N GLN A 422 93.76 3.35 8.07
CA GLN A 422 94.73 3.68 9.12
C GLN A 422 95.69 2.52 9.42
N SER A 423 95.19 1.28 9.45
CA SER A 423 96.00 0.08 9.64
C SER A 423 96.98 -0.15 8.47
N GLN A 424 96.54 0.07 7.23
CA GLN A 424 97.35 -0.13 6.03
C GLN A 424 98.41 0.97 5.89
N ALA A 425 98.09 2.22 6.25
CA ALA A 425 99.08 3.29 6.42
C ALA A 425 100.06 3.03 7.58
N ARG A 426 99.64 2.33 8.65
CA ARG A 426 100.55 1.88 9.73
C ARG A 426 101.50 0.79 9.23
N LEU A 427 101.01 -0.19 8.47
CA LEU A 427 101.84 -1.21 7.82
C LEU A 427 102.85 -0.58 6.84
N GLY A 428 102.41 0.37 6.00
CA GLY A 428 103.28 1.13 5.09
C GLY A 428 104.48 1.77 5.81
N ARG A 429 104.23 2.47 6.92
CA ARG A 429 105.28 3.05 7.77
C ARG A 429 106.20 2.00 8.41
N MET A 430 105.71 0.80 8.73
CA MET A 430 106.58 -0.29 9.18
C MET A 430 107.46 -0.85 8.04
N THR A 431 106.94 -0.93 6.81
CA THR A 431 107.75 -1.34 5.65
C THR A 431 108.80 -0.29 5.27
N GLU A 432 108.50 1.00 5.40
CA GLU A 432 109.49 2.08 5.23
C GLU A 432 110.58 2.01 6.31
N LEU A 433 110.22 1.83 7.59
CA LEU A 433 111.17 1.64 8.69
C LEU A 433 112.05 0.39 8.49
N SER A 434 111.47 -0.71 8.00
CA SER A 434 112.22 -1.93 7.65
C SER A 434 113.19 -1.68 6.48
N GLY A 435 112.78 -0.91 5.47
CA GLY A 435 113.65 -0.49 4.37
C GLY A 435 114.82 0.39 4.84
N ALA A 436 114.56 1.36 5.71
CA ALA A 436 115.57 2.23 6.31
C ALA A 436 116.57 1.44 7.16
N LEU A 437 116.09 0.53 8.03
CA LEU A 437 116.93 -0.32 8.87
C LEU A 437 117.82 -1.26 8.03
N ASN A 438 117.29 -1.84 6.94
CA ASN A 438 118.09 -2.62 6.01
C ASN A 438 119.17 -1.77 5.31
N HIS A 439 118.88 -0.50 5.01
CA HIS A 439 119.88 0.42 4.45
C HIS A 439 120.99 0.76 5.45
N GLU A 440 120.67 1.01 6.72
CA GLU A 440 121.67 1.20 7.78
C GLU A 440 122.54 -0.05 7.97
N VAL A 441 121.96 -1.25 7.91
CA VAL A 441 122.70 -2.52 7.99
C VAL A 441 123.69 -2.69 6.83
N GLU A 442 123.34 -2.32 5.60
CA GLU A 442 124.28 -2.35 4.48
C GLU A 442 125.34 -1.23 4.53
N GLN A 443 125.00 -0.03 5.03
CA GLN A 443 126.02 1.00 5.30
C GLN A 443 127.04 0.53 6.35
N LEU A 444 126.58 -0.12 7.43
CA LEU A 444 127.45 -0.69 8.46
C LEU A 444 128.35 -1.81 7.91
N LYS A 445 127.84 -2.67 7.02
CA LYS A 445 128.66 -3.68 6.30
C LYS A 445 129.72 -3.01 5.41
N GLY A 446 129.37 -1.93 4.71
CA GLY A 446 130.30 -1.12 3.92
C GLY A 446 131.43 -0.56 4.78
N MET A 447 131.09 0.13 5.88
CA MET A 447 132.07 0.67 6.83
C MET A 447 132.99 -0.42 7.42
N TYR A 448 132.45 -1.60 7.73
CA TYR A 448 133.22 -2.73 8.24
C TYR A 448 134.26 -3.24 7.21
N ALA A 449 133.90 -3.23 5.91
CA ALA A 449 134.80 -3.62 4.83
C ALA A 449 135.94 -2.60 4.58
N GLU A 450 135.69 -1.29 4.79
CA GLU A 450 136.72 -0.25 4.66
C GLU A 450 137.73 -0.28 5.83
N VAL A 451 137.24 -0.44 7.07
CA VAL A 451 138.08 -0.52 8.27
C VAL A 451 139.12 -1.65 8.16
N LEU A 452 138.74 -2.79 7.58
CA LEU A 452 139.64 -3.95 7.35
C LEU A 452 140.72 -3.72 6.28
N ARG A 453 140.66 -2.62 5.51
CA ARG A 453 141.66 -2.26 4.48
C ARG A 453 142.63 -1.17 4.93
N SER A 454 142.42 -0.57 6.11
CA SER A 454 143.24 0.54 6.62
C SER A 454 144.55 0.06 7.29
N TRP A 455 145.66 0.74 6.99
CA TRP A 455 147.00 0.40 7.50
C TRP A 455 147.14 0.49 9.03
N SER A 456 146.32 1.29 9.71
CA SER A 456 146.37 1.44 11.18
C SER A 456 146.05 0.14 11.92
N TRP A 457 145.16 -0.69 11.37
CA TRP A 457 144.73 -1.95 12.00
C TRP A 457 145.82 -3.02 12.06
N ARG A 458 146.85 -2.94 11.21
CA ARG A 458 147.99 -3.88 11.23
C ARG A 458 149.01 -3.59 12.33
N LEU A 459 149.00 -2.40 12.93
CA LEU A 459 149.91 -1.99 14.00
C LEU A 459 149.30 -2.09 15.41
N THR A 460 147.97 -1.96 15.54
CA THR A 460 147.27 -2.04 16.84
C THR A 460 146.99 -3.47 17.32
N LEU A 461 147.22 -4.47 16.47
CA LEU A 461 146.93 -5.89 16.73
C LEU A 461 147.56 -6.46 18.03
N PRO A 462 148.80 -6.12 18.43
CA PRO A 462 149.44 -6.74 19.60
C PRO A 462 148.82 -6.35 20.96
N LEU A 463 148.17 -5.19 21.06
CA LEU A 463 147.84 -4.57 22.36
C LEU A 463 146.43 -4.88 22.89
N ARG A 464 145.51 -5.37 22.05
CA ARG A 464 144.20 -5.87 22.53
C ARG A 464 144.22 -7.31 23.04
N TRP A 465 145.34 -8.03 22.89
CA TRP A 465 145.50 -9.39 23.40
C TRP A 465 145.87 -9.43 24.90
N LEU A 466 146.55 -8.37 25.40
CA LEU A 466 146.92 -8.21 26.81
C LEU A 466 145.75 -7.93 27.77
N GLY A 467 144.51 -7.78 27.26
CA GLY A 467 143.33 -7.48 28.07
C GLY A 467 142.47 -8.68 28.51
N MET A 468 142.61 -9.85 27.87
CA MET A 468 141.72 -11.01 28.12
C MET A 468 142.45 -12.35 28.34
N ALA A 469 143.73 -12.45 28.00
CA ALA A 469 144.55 -13.66 28.20
C ALA A 469 145.09 -13.81 29.64
N GLY A 470 144.31 -13.46 30.66
CA GLY A 470 144.77 -13.37 32.06
C GLY A 470 143.75 -13.66 33.17
N LEU A 471 142.46 -13.87 32.84
CA LEU A 471 141.42 -14.10 33.86
C LEU A 471 141.24 -15.58 34.27
N VAL A 472 141.94 -16.54 33.64
CA VAL A 472 141.56 -17.97 33.70
C VAL A 472 142.67 -18.98 34.07
N LEU A 473 143.95 -18.81 33.68
CA LEU A 473 144.90 -19.95 33.69
C LEU A 473 146.03 -19.96 34.74
N THR A 474 146.66 -18.84 35.10
CA THR A 474 147.68 -18.81 36.19
C THR A 474 147.66 -17.45 36.91
N GLY A 475 147.51 -17.34 38.23
CA GLY A 475 147.41 -18.38 39.27
C GLY A 475 148.50 -18.19 40.31
N ARG A 476 148.23 -17.35 41.34
CA ARG A 476 149.17 -17.05 42.46
C ARG A 476 150.35 -16.14 41.95
N ARG A 477 151.26 -15.56 42.75
CA ARG A 477 151.86 -15.95 44.05
C ARG A 477 151.88 -14.78 45.08
N PRO A 478 152.03 -15.08 46.40
CA PRO A 478 151.29 -14.38 47.45
C PRO A 478 152.18 -13.55 48.42
N PHE A 479 151.60 -13.19 49.59
CA PHE A 479 152.24 -12.62 50.79
C PHE A 479 152.63 -11.12 50.70
N ARG A 480 152.60 -10.31 51.77
CA ARG A 480 151.98 -10.45 53.12
C ARG A 480 151.89 -9.05 53.79
N LYS A 481 150.90 -8.85 54.66
CA LYS A 481 150.87 -7.95 55.86
C LYS A 481 151.51 -6.53 55.80
N SER A 482 150.66 -5.52 56.10
CA SER A 482 150.95 -4.33 56.95
C SER A 482 151.90 -3.24 56.38
N VAL A 483 151.88 -1.98 56.87
CA VAL A 483 150.87 -1.28 57.74
C VAL A 483 149.88 -0.52 56.82
N VAL A 484 149.48 0.76 56.86
CA VAL A 484 149.40 1.93 57.80
C VAL A 484 148.01 2.55 57.49
N GLN A 485 147.09 2.90 58.40
CA GLN A 485 147.07 3.98 59.41
C GLN A 485 147.46 5.40 58.94
N ILE A 486 146.52 6.35 59.14
CA ILE A 486 146.73 7.77 59.54
C ILE A 486 147.37 8.73 58.49
N ILE A 487 146.86 9.95 58.22
CA ILE A 487 145.52 10.57 58.43
C ILE A 487 145.36 11.83 57.51
N SER A 488 144.22 12.53 57.60
CA SER A 488 143.80 13.79 56.91
C SER A 488 144.85 14.86 56.56
N GLY A 489 144.54 15.78 55.61
CA GLY A 489 145.24 17.09 55.61
C GLY A 489 145.03 18.11 54.48
N ILE A 490 143.79 18.49 54.15
CA ILE A 490 143.35 19.88 53.84
C ILE A 490 144.42 20.91 53.34
N LEU A 491 144.40 21.27 52.03
CA LEU A 491 144.26 22.64 51.47
C LEU A 491 144.59 22.75 49.95
N VAL A 492 143.82 23.60 49.23
CA VAL A 492 144.22 24.51 48.12
C VAL A 492 145.07 23.91 46.96
N ARG A 493 144.61 23.92 45.69
CA ARG A 493 144.39 25.14 44.89
C ARG A 493 143.55 24.88 43.60
N PHE A 494 142.57 25.73 43.33
CA PHE A 494 142.09 26.04 41.96
C PHE A 494 143.26 26.62 41.11
N PRO A 495 143.29 26.58 39.75
CA PRO A 495 142.31 27.36 38.96
C PRO A 495 142.08 27.09 37.43
N ARG A 496 140.86 27.45 36.96
CA ARG A 496 140.56 28.23 35.70
C ARG A 496 140.83 27.54 34.33
N PHE A 497 140.36 28.02 33.16
CA PHE A 497 139.39 29.06 32.73
C PHE A 497 138.63 28.46 31.50
N SER A 498 137.30 28.28 31.43
CA SER A 498 136.17 29.23 31.27
C SER A 498 135.80 29.65 29.82
N ARG A 499 134.48 29.58 29.53
CA ARG A 499 133.68 30.42 28.58
C ARG A 499 133.97 30.32 27.07
N SER A 500 133.07 29.61 26.37
CA SER A 500 132.43 30.13 25.14
C SER A 500 131.11 29.42 24.84
N MET A 501 131.06 28.09 24.95
CA MET A 501 129.93 27.26 24.47
C MET A 501 128.66 27.23 25.37
N ARG A 502 128.33 28.33 26.05
CA ARG A 502 127.11 28.45 26.90
C ARG A 502 125.85 28.73 26.04
N ARG A 503 125.62 27.96 24.97
CA ARG A 503 124.56 28.28 23.98
C ARG A 503 124.05 27.12 23.09
N LEU A 504 124.29 25.84 23.42
CA LEU A 504 124.04 24.74 22.46
C LEU A 504 123.32 23.46 22.96
N LEU A 505 122.82 23.36 24.19
CA LEU A 505 122.15 22.13 24.67
C LEU A 505 120.90 22.42 25.53
N SER A 506 119.76 22.64 24.87
CA SER A 506 118.43 22.70 25.51
C SER A 506 117.25 22.57 24.51
N LEU A 507 117.20 21.51 23.68
CA LEU A 507 116.09 21.23 22.75
C LEU A 507 115.81 19.72 22.49
N VAL A 508 114.76 19.18 23.14
CA VAL A 508 113.81 18.09 22.71
C VAL A 508 114.32 16.63 22.40
N PRO A 509 113.46 15.56 22.36
CA PRO A 509 113.78 14.23 22.94
C PRO A 509 114.01 13.06 21.93
N PRO A 510 113.13 12.07 21.55
CA PRO A 510 111.68 11.86 21.75
C PRO A 510 111.20 10.48 22.36
N LEU A 511 109.89 10.39 22.64
CA LEU A 511 108.94 9.24 22.59
C LEU A 511 109.35 7.75 22.82
N TYR A 512 108.79 7.12 23.87
CA TYR A 512 108.32 5.70 23.83
C TYR A 512 107.26 5.34 24.91
N ASN A 513 106.05 5.92 24.85
CA ASN A 513 104.97 5.65 25.82
C ASN A 513 103.59 5.48 25.13
N ARG A 514 103.50 4.62 24.10
CA ARG A 514 102.27 4.49 23.29
C ARG A 514 102.04 3.13 22.58
N VAL A 515 102.57 2.03 23.14
CA VAL A 515 102.53 0.69 22.49
C VAL A 515 101.93 -0.42 23.36
N ILE A 516 102.15 -0.46 24.68
CA ILE A 516 101.68 -1.55 25.54
C ILE A 516 100.56 -1.07 26.48
N ALA A 517 99.40 -0.83 25.87
CA ALA A 517 98.11 -0.63 26.54
C ALA A 517 96.95 -1.17 25.65
N LEU A 518 97.28 -2.16 24.80
CA LEU A 518 96.43 -2.64 23.71
C LEU A 518 96.70 -4.14 23.43
N LEU A 519 96.89 -4.91 24.51
CA LEU A 519 96.92 -6.37 24.51
C LEU A 519 96.14 -6.86 25.75
N ASP A 520 94.90 -7.24 25.49
CA ASP A 520 94.04 -8.21 26.18
C ASP A 520 93.76 -8.04 27.69
N GLY A 521 92.61 -7.40 27.97
CA GLY A 521 91.84 -7.52 29.21
C GLY A 521 90.51 -8.27 28.96
N PRO A 522 89.78 -8.73 30.00
CA PRO A 522 89.14 -10.06 29.90
C PRO A 522 87.60 -10.14 30.05
N VAL A 523 87.02 -11.09 29.30
CA VAL A 523 86.05 -12.14 29.73
C VAL A 523 84.57 -11.78 30.07
N GLU A 524 83.69 -12.72 29.69
CA GLU A 524 82.29 -13.02 30.14
C GLU A 524 81.04 -12.24 29.63
N ALA A 525 80.29 -12.94 28.76
CA ALA A 525 78.85 -13.26 28.82
C ALA A 525 77.71 -12.20 28.77
N SER A 526 76.75 -12.49 27.88
CA SER A 526 75.33 -12.06 27.78
C SER A 526 74.53 -12.11 29.12
N PRO A 527 73.41 -11.35 29.32
CA PRO A 527 72.32 -11.23 28.34
C PRO A 527 71.46 -9.93 28.29
N VAL A 528 70.44 -10.00 27.43
CA VAL A 528 69.37 -9.05 27.06
C VAL A 528 68.47 -8.63 28.24
N LEU A 529 67.92 -7.40 28.24
CA LEU A 529 66.48 -7.08 28.51
C LEU A 529 66.14 -5.57 28.41
N GLY A 530 64.83 -5.25 28.40
CA GLY A 530 64.27 -3.94 28.01
C GLY A 530 63.72 -3.04 29.15
N PRO A 531 62.63 -2.27 28.91
CA PRO A 531 62.35 -1.02 29.62
C PRO A 531 61.66 -1.17 31.00
N ALA A 532 62.38 -1.69 32.00
CA ALA A 532 61.93 -1.71 33.41
C ALA A 532 62.97 -1.15 34.42
N GLY A 533 64.13 -0.66 33.95
CA GLY A 533 65.30 -0.38 34.81
C GLY A 533 65.68 1.09 35.05
N LEU A 534 64.84 2.07 34.71
CA LEU A 534 65.26 3.49 34.68
C LEU A 534 65.32 4.17 36.07
N ASN A 535 66.56 4.30 36.54
CA ASN A 535 66.97 5.07 37.73
C ASN A 535 66.43 6.52 37.71
N HIS A 536 66.07 7.04 38.90
CA HIS A 536 65.62 8.42 39.13
C HIS A 536 66.49 9.50 38.45
N ARG A 537 67.80 9.29 38.32
CA ARG A 537 68.72 10.21 37.63
C ARG A 537 68.45 10.29 36.12
N ALA A 538 68.04 9.20 35.48
CA ALA A 538 67.67 9.18 34.06
C ALA A 538 66.31 9.87 33.83
N ARG A 539 65.32 9.61 34.69
CA ARG A 539 64.03 10.33 34.66
C ARG A 539 64.19 11.84 34.80
N ASN A 540 65.10 12.31 35.67
CA ASN A 540 65.41 13.74 35.78
C ASN A 540 66.14 14.34 34.56
N ILE A 541 66.84 13.53 33.76
CA ILE A 541 67.45 13.99 32.49
C ILE A 541 66.38 14.05 31.40
N HIS A 542 65.49 13.05 31.33
CA HIS A 542 64.39 13.00 30.36
C HIS A 542 63.38 14.14 30.58
N ALA A 543 62.93 14.38 31.82
CA ALA A 543 62.01 15.47 32.12
C ALA A 543 62.56 16.85 31.72
N ARG A 544 63.84 17.12 31.97
CA ARG A 544 64.53 18.36 31.57
C ARG A 544 64.75 18.49 30.05
N LEU A 545 64.62 17.39 29.31
CA LEU A 545 64.64 17.37 27.84
C LEU A 545 63.26 17.74 27.29
N CYS A 546 62.19 17.12 27.80
CA CYS A 546 60.81 17.47 27.44
C CYS A 546 60.49 18.93 27.77
N GLU A 547 60.86 19.40 28.96
CA GLU A 547 60.73 20.79 29.42
C GLU A 547 61.49 21.79 28.52
N ARG A 548 62.65 21.40 27.98
CA ARG A 548 63.42 22.21 27.02
C ARG A 548 62.86 22.20 25.60
N LEU A 549 62.03 21.22 25.25
CA LEU A 549 61.48 21.03 23.91
C LEU A 549 59.99 21.38 23.81
N GLY A 550 59.36 21.81 24.91
CA GLY A 550 57.94 22.21 24.94
C GLY A 550 56.95 21.05 24.86
N LEU A 551 57.41 19.82 25.08
CA LEU A 551 56.60 18.60 24.95
C LEU A 551 56.00 18.21 26.31
N LYS A 552 54.68 18.00 26.35
CA LYS A 552 54.02 17.33 27.48
C LYS A 552 54.22 15.82 27.40
N VAL A 553 54.20 15.15 28.55
CA VAL A 553 54.57 13.73 28.71
C VAL A 553 53.35 12.93 29.19
N GLU A 554 52.32 12.98 28.35
CA GLU A 554 50.99 12.37 28.44
C GLU A 554 50.66 12.02 26.96
N ASP A 555 50.75 10.78 26.45
CA ASP A 555 50.84 9.46 27.10
C ASP A 555 51.98 8.56 26.54
N LEU A 556 52.66 7.80 27.41
CA LEU A 556 53.53 6.65 27.11
C LEU A 556 53.68 5.74 28.34
#